data_AF-A0A641ALZ6-F1
#
_entry.id   AF-A0A641ALZ6-F1
#
_cell.length_a   1.000
_cell.length_b   1.000
_cell.length_c   1.000
_cell.angle_alpha   90.00
_cell.angle_beta   90.00
_cell.angle_gamma   90.00
#
_symmetry.space_group_name_H-M   'P 1'
#
loop_
_entity.id
_entity.type
_entity.pdbx_description
1 polymer ?
#
loop_
_entity_poly.entity_id
_entity_poly.type
_entity_poly.pdbx_seq_one_letter_code
_entity_poly.pdbx_strand_id
1 'polypeptide(L)'
;MARSAGGLHAEGVLDGSPQDDIVSAPDAAVPDTVLVRRVRLGDRTAFDEIITKHGPGMYRFALRMVGGHQADAGEVVQEAFISAWKNIETFEARSSLRTWLFSLVSRRAADLQRKRRPTPIDDDVLSAIAPASHRDPLQDVMDKELIAALQVALAELPHQQRAVWLLREVEDMSYDEIATTLTMTPDSVRGQLHRGRKNLAERMAQWR
;
A
#
# COMPACT_ATOMS: atom_id res chain seq x y z
N MET A 1 18.03 67.83 -62.87
CA MET A 1 16.60 68.02 -62.55
C MET A 1 16.24 67.10 -61.39
N ALA A 2 15.54 67.65 -60.40
CA ALA A 2 15.09 67.07 -59.13
C ALA A 2 14.17 65.85 -59.31
N ARG A 3 13.86 64.99 -58.33
CA ARG A 3 13.42 65.25 -56.94
C ARG A 3 13.55 63.99 -56.05
N SER A 4 13.70 64.23 -54.75
CA SER A 4 13.50 63.32 -53.61
C SER A 4 12.04 62.97 -53.32
N ALA A 5 11.84 61.76 -52.80
CA ALA A 5 10.91 61.31 -51.73
C ALA A 5 11.20 59.81 -51.56
N GLY A 6 11.34 59.15 -50.41
CA GLY A 6 10.88 59.39 -49.04
C GLY A 6 10.21 58.08 -48.56
N GLY A 7 10.63 57.52 -47.42
CA GLY A 7 9.79 56.63 -46.60
C GLY A 7 10.15 55.13 -46.51
N LEU A 8 10.96 54.79 -45.50
CA LEU A 8 10.81 53.74 -44.47
C LEU A 8 9.76 52.61 -44.69
N HIS A 9 10.15 51.34 -44.49
CA HIS A 9 9.63 50.46 -43.43
C HIS A 9 10.23 49.03 -43.46
N ALA A 10 10.48 48.52 -42.24
CA ALA A 10 10.55 47.12 -41.78
C ALA A 10 11.88 46.34 -41.89
N GLU A 11 12.66 46.45 -40.81
CA GLU A 11 13.45 45.36 -40.23
C GLU A 11 12.60 44.11 -39.96
N GLY A 12 13.20 42.94 -40.15
CA GLY A 12 12.67 41.64 -39.74
C GLY A 12 13.81 40.63 -39.67
N VAL A 13 14.66 40.78 -38.65
CA VAL A 13 15.72 39.84 -38.30
C VAL A 13 15.06 38.55 -37.79
N LEU A 14 15.36 37.43 -38.45
CA LEU A 14 14.98 36.10 -37.99
C LEU A 14 15.95 35.68 -36.87
N ASP A 15 15.57 35.96 -35.62
CA ASP A 15 16.19 35.38 -34.42
C ASP A 15 15.69 33.94 -34.25
N GLY A 16 16.47 32.99 -34.76
CA GLY A 16 16.29 31.57 -34.55
C GLY A 16 17.04 31.11 -33.30
N SER A 17 16.55 31.50 -32.12
CA SER A 17 16.98 30.88 -30.87
C SER A 17 16.41 29.46 -30.77
N PRO A 18 17.22 28.42 -30.51
CA PRO A 18 16.70 27.09 -30.23
C PRO A 18 15.98 27.15 -28.89
N GLN A 19 14.66 26.94 -28.89
CA GLN A 19 13.93 26.67 -27.67
C GLN A 19 14.45 25.34 -27.12
N ASP A 20 15.17 25.42 -26.00
CA ASP A 20 15.42 24.27 -25.14
C ASP A 20 14.06 23.70 -24.74
N ASP A 21 13.67 22.62 -25.43
CA ASP A 21 12.63 21.70 -24.97
C ASP A 21 13.10 21.09 -23.65
N ILE A 22 12.87 21.82 -22.55
CA ILE A 22 12.85 21.25 -21.21
C ILE A 22 11.61 20.36 -21.18
N VAL A 23 11.75 19.16 -21.73
CA VAL A 23 10.84 18.06 -21.48
C VAL A 23 10.95 17.79 -19.99
N SER A 24 10.01 18.36 -19.24
CA SER A 24 9.85 18.11 -17.81
C SER A 24 9.65 16.61 -17.66
N ALA A 25 10.71 15.91 -17.23
CA ALA A 25 10.62 14.51 -16.85
C ALA A 25 9.49 14.36 -15.83
N PRO A 26 8.68 13.29 -15.89
CA PRO A 26 7.68 13.04 -14.87
C PRO A 26 8.39 12.99 -13.52
N ASP A 27 7.90 13.78 -12.57
CA ASP A 27 8.38 13.92 -11.20
C ASP A 27 8.76 12.53 -10.63
N ALA A 28 10.04 12.21 -10.65
CA ALA A 28 10.52 10.90 -10.27
C ALA A 28 10.33 10.78 -8.76
N ALA A 29 9.32 10.00 -8.35
CA ALA A 29 8.96 9.82 -6.95
C ALA A 29 10.21 9.60 -6.08
N VAL A 30 10.37 10.46 -5.06
CA VAL A 30 11.57 10.50 -4.23
C VAL A 30 11.87 9.09 -3.66
N PRO A 31 13.10 8.57 -3.81
CA PRO A 31 13.46 7.26 -3.29
C PRO A 31 13.34 7.19 -1.76
N ASP A 32 12.92 6.04 -1.24
CA ASP A 32 12.74 5.85 0.21
C ASP A 32 14.02 6.13 1.01
N THR A 33 15.19 5.82 0.44
CA THR A 33 16.49 6.08 1.05
C THR A 33 16.75 7.57 1.26
N VAL A 34 16.31 8.41 0.32
CA VAL A 34 16.41 9.87 0.41
C VAL A 34 15.44 10.41 1.45
N LEU A 35 14.20 9.91 1.46
CA LEU A 35 13.19 10.29 2.46
C LEU A 35 13.67 9.97 3.88
N VAL A 36 14.16 8.74 4.12
CA VAL A 36 14.72 8.35 5.42
C VAL A 36 15.85 9.29 5.83
N ARG A 37 16.79 9.59 4.93
CA ARG A 37 17.89 10.51 5.22
C ARG A 37 17.40 11.91 5.59
N ARG A 38 16.40 12.46 4.87
CA ARG A 38 15.81 13.77 5.15
C ARG A 38 15.16 13.79 6.53
N VAL A 39 14.39 12.76 6.88
CA VAL A 39 13.77 12.64 8.21
C VAL A 39 14.84 12.66 9.31
N ARG A 40 15.95 11.94 9.12
CA ARG A 40 17.07 11.93 10.08
C ARG A 40 17.77 13.27 10.25
N LEU A 41 17.72 14.11 9.22
CA LEU A 41 18.24 15.48 9.26
C LEU A 41 17.23 16.46 9.87
N GLY A 42 16.09 15.97 10.38
CA GLY A 42 15.06 16.77 11.04
C GLY A 42 13.99 17.33 10.12
N ASP A 43 14.02 16.99 8.82
CA ASP A 43 12.98 17.39 7.87
C ASP A 43 11.70 16.56 8.11
N ARG A 44 10.75 17.18 8.81
CA ARG A 44 9.47 16.55 9.13
C ARG A 44 8.61 16.30 7.90
N THR A 45 8.71 17.16 6.87
CA THR A 45 7.89 17.04 5.66
C THR A 45 8.24 15.79 4.85
N ALA A 46 9.48 15.31 4.94
CA ALA A 46 9.90 14.05 4.33
C ALA A 46 9.16 12.84 4.92
N PHE A 47 8.69 12.91 6.17
CA PHE A 47 7.88 11.83 6.74
C PHE A 47 6.42 11.88 6.27
N ASP A 48 5.89 13.07 6.00
CA ASP A 48 4.58 13.21 5.36
C ASP A 48 4.60 12.59 3.95
N GLU A 49 5.72 12.73 3.23
CA GLU A 49 5.95 12.03 1.95
C GLU A 49 5.98 10.50 2.13
N ILE A 50 6.62 9.98 3.19
CA ILE A 50 6.59 8.54 3.53
C ILE A 50 5.16 8.08 3.79
N ILE A 51 4.38 8.83 4.58
CA ILE A 51 2.97 8.52 4.88
C ILE A 51 2.16 8.51 3.58
N THR A 52 2.32 9.53 2.74
CA THR A 52 1.59 9.66 1.47
C THR A 52 1.89 8.47 0.54
N LYS A 53 3.16 8.07 0.48
CA LYS A 53 3.62 6.98 -0.39
C LYS A 53 3.18 5.60 0.08
N HIS A 54 3.30 5.30 1.37
CA HIS A 54 3.12 3.94 1.91
C HIS A 54 1.79 3.72 2.65
N GLY A 55 1.20 4.80 3.17
CA GLY A 55 -0.01 4.77 3.98
C GLY A 55 -1.22 4.08 3.33
N PRO A 56 -1.54 4.35 2.05
CA PRO A 56 -2.67 3.69 1.39
C PRO A 56 -2.53 2.16 1.35
N GLY A 57 -1.32 1.63 1.09
CA GLY A 57 -1.05 0.19 1.11
C GLY A 57 -1.14 -0.38 2.52
N MET A 58 -0.50 0.28 3.49
CA MET A 58 -0.55 -0.11 4.90
C MET A 58 -1.99 -0.17 5.43
N TYR A 59 -2.83 0.81 5.08
CA TYR A 59 -4.24 0.85 5.49
C TYR A 59 -5.06 -0.27 4.86
N ARG A 60 -4.93 -0.49 3.55
CA ARG A 60 -5.62 -1.60 2.87
C ARG A 60 -5.22 -2.97 3.42
N PHE A 61 -3.96 -3.15 3.79
CA PHE A 61 -3.48 -4.36 4.44
C PHE A 61 -4.05 -4.50 5.86
N ALA A 62 -3.92 -3.46 6.69
CA ALA A 62 -4.45 -3.44 8.05
C ALA A 62 -5.96 -3.73 8.08
N LEU A 63 -6.74 -3.08 7.21
CA LEU A 63 -8.19 -3.25 7.10
C LEU A 63 -8.58 -4.72 6.88
N ARG A 64 -7.88 -5.43 5.98
CA ARG A 64 -8.14 -6.85 5.72
C ARG A 64 -7.64 -7.75 6.85
N MET A 65 -6.60 -7.35 7.57
CA MET A 65 -6.11 -8.08 8.73
C MET A 65 -7.08 -8.00 9.92
N VAL A 66 -7.74 -6.86 10.13
CA VAL A 66 -8.70 -6.64 11.23
C VAL A 66 -10.16 -6.90 10.85
N GLY A 67 -10.40 -7.59 9.73
CA GLY A 67 -11.74 -8.04 9.33
C GLY A 67 -12.67 -6.94 8.82
N GLY A 68 -12.12 -5.84 8.28
CA GLY A 68 -12.90 -4.75 7.69
C GLY A 68 -13.25 -3.61 8.64
N HIS A 69 -12.85 -3.68 9.91
CA HIS A 69 -13.15 -2.64 10.89
C HIS A 69 -12.28 -1.39 10.68
N GLN A 70 -12.87 -0.30 10.17
CA GLN A 70 -12.11 0.88 9.74
C GLN A 70 -11.40 1.60 10.89
N ALA A 71 -12.04 1.66 12.07
CA ALA A 71 -11.47 2.30 13.26
C ALA A 71 -10.17 1.61 13.68
N ASP A 72 -10.20 0.28 13.77
CA ASP A 72 -9.03 -0.54 14.11
C ASP A 72 -7.92 -0.42 13.07
N ALA A 73 -8.28 -0.42 11.79
CA ALA A 73 -7.32 -0.29 10.71
C ALA A 73 -6.59 1.05 10.79
N GLY A 74 -7.33 2.12 11.09
CA GLY A 74 -6.79 3.45 11.33
C GLY A 74 -5.83 3.47 12.52
N GLU A 75 -6.23 2.90 13.66
CA GLU A 75 -5.41 2.81 14.86
C GLU A 75 -4.12 2.01 14.61
N VAL A 76 -4.21 0.84 13.98
CA VAL A 76 -3.06 -0.01 13.61
C VAL A 76 -2.05 0.75 12.76
N VAL A 77 -2.51 1.47 11.73
CA VAL A 77 -1.62 2.24 10.85
C VAL A 77 -1.03 3.45 11.57
N GLN A 78 -1.82 4.14 12.38
CA GLN A 78 -1.37 5.27 13.17
C GLN A 78 -0.26 4.85 14.15
N GLU A 79 -0.49 3.79 14.93
CA GLU A 79 0.52 3.25 15.84
C GLU A 79 1.77 2.79 15.11
N ALA A 80 1.62 2.17 13.92
CA ALA A 80 2.75 1.77 13.09
C ALA A 80 3.59 2.99 12.65
N PHE A 81 2.96 4.07 12.19
CA PHE A 81 3.67 5.29 11.81
C PHE A 81 4.29 6.02 13.01
N ILE A 82 3.63 6.08 14.16
CA ILE A 82 4.22 6.62 15.39
C ILE A 82 5.45 5.79 15.79
N SER A 83 5.36 4.47 15.69
CA SER A 83 6.49 3.58 15.93
C SER A 83 7.60 3.79 14.91
N ALA A 84 7.27 3.98 13.64
CA ALA A 84 8.24 4.25 12.58
C ALA A 84 8.96 5.58 12.85
N TRP A 85 8.23 6.67 13.11
CA TRP A 85 8.80 7.98 13.46
C TRP A 85 9.80 7.90 14.61
N LYS A 86 9.43 7.20 15.70
CA LYS A 86 10.30 7.05 16.89
C LYS A 86 11.57 6.22 16.62
N ASN A 87 11.55 5.33 15.63
CA ASN A 87 12.63 4.36 15.38
C ASN A 87 13.30 4.54 14.01
N ILE A 88 12.97 5.58 13.25
CA ILE A 88 13.53 5.77 11.91
C ILE A 88 15.04 6.05 11.95
N GLU A 89 15.52 6.61 13.05
CA GLU A 89 16.97 6.77 13.34
C GLU A 89 17.69 5.43 13.42
N THR A 90 17.05 4.40 13.98
CA THR A 90 17.62 3.06 14.17
C THR A 90 17.35 2.12 13.00
N PHE A 91 16.72 2.61 11.92
CA PHE A 91 16.46 1.82 10.73
C PHE A 91 17.76 1.54 9.93
N GLU A 92 18.32 0.35 10.08
CA GLU A 92 19.61 -0.03 9.46
C GLU A 92 19.54 -0.37 7.95
N ALA A 93 18.38 -0.19 7.29
CA ALA A 93 18.18 -0.56 5.88
C ALA A 93 18.52 -2.03 5.53
N ARG A 94 18.37 -2.95 6.50
CA ARG A 94 18.47 -4.41 6.28
C ARG A 94 17.32 -4.99 5.45
N SER A 95 16.28 -4.21 5.24
CA SER A 95 15.17 -4.45 4.31
C SER A 95 14.75 -3.12 3.69
N SER A 96 13.86 -3.14 2.71
CA SER A 96 13.27 -1.90 2.19
C SER A 96 12.46 -1.18 3.29
N LEU A 97 12.33 0.14 3.19
CA LEU A 97 11.48 0.91 4.11
C LEU A 97 10.04 0.35 4.10
N ARG A 98 9.52 0.03 2.91
CA ARG A 98 8.22 -0.60 2.74
C ARG A 98 8.10 -1.90 3.55
N THR A 99 9.03 -2.84 3.39
CA THR A 99 9.04 -4.12 4.13
C THR A 99 9.04 -3.89 5.64
N TRP A 100 9.84 -2.93 6.12
CA TRP A 100 9.90 -2.57 7.53
C TRP A 100 8.58 -1.97 8.04
N LEU A 101 7.96 -1.05 7.30
CA LEU A 101 6.67 -0.45 7.65
C LEU A 101 5.55 -1.51 7.73
N PHE A 102 5.47 -2.41 6.77
CA PHE A 102 4.50 -3.52 6.80
C PHE A 102 4.75 -4.48 7.96
N SER A 103 6.00 -4.64 8.41
CA SER A 103 6.31 -5.44 9.61
C SER A 103 5.72 -4.82 10.88
N LEU A 104 5.75 -3.48 10.98
CA LEU A 104 5.13 -2.76 12.10
C LEU A 104 3.62 -2.93 12.07
N VAL A 105 2.99 -2.75 10.91
CA VAL A 105 1.54 -2.96 10.73
C VAL A 105 1.12 -4.38 11.08
N SER A 106 1.85 -5.39 10.58
CA SER A 106 1.52 -6.79 10.86
C SER A 106 1.63 -7.14 12.35
N ARG A 107 2.62 -6.58 13.05
CA ARG A 107 2.76 -6.79 14.51
C ARG A 107 1.58 -6.19 15.27
N ARG A 108 1.20 -4.95 14.95
CA ARG A 108 0.06 -4.25 15.58
C ARG A 108 -1.27 -4.95 15.31
N ALA A 109 -1.51 -5.38 14.08
CA ALA A 109 -2.71 -6.15 13.74
C ALA A 109 -2.78 -7.48 14.54
N ALA A 110 -1.64 -8.19 14.67
CA ALA A 110 -1.57 -9.41 15.47
C ALA A 110 -1.78 -9.16 16.97
N ASP A 111 -1.26 -8.04 17.50
CA ASP A 111 -1.46 -7.63 18.89
C ASP A 111 -2.94 -7.36 19.18
N LEU A 112 -3.62 -6.62 18.30
CA LEU A 112 -5.06 -6.34 18.43
C LEU A 112 -5.89 -7.63 18.38
N GLN A 113 -5.57 -8.53 17.46
CA GLN A 113 -6.27 -9.82 17.36
C GLN A 113 -6.07 -10.70 18.60
N ARG A 114 -4.88 -10.67 19.19
CA ARG A 114 -4.60 -11.36 20.47
C ARG A 114 -5.39 -10.77 21.63
N LYS A 115 -5.53 -9.44 21.70
CA LYS A 115 -6.34 -8.77 22.74
C LYS A 115 -7.83 -9.11 22.64
N ARG A 116 -8.34 -9.36 21.42
CA ARG A 116 -9.74 -9.72 21.17
C ARG A 116 -10.08 -11.17 21.45
N ARG A 117 -9.09 -12.06 21.47
CA ARG A 117 -9.28 -13.47 21.82
C ARG A 117 -8.98 -13.68 23.31
N PRO A 118 -9.99 -13.79 24.19
CA PRO A 118 -9.76 -14.51 25.43
C PRO A 118 -9.43 -15.97 25.04
N THR A 119 -8.27 -16.49 25.44
CA THR A 119 -7.87 -17.88 25.11
C THR A 119 -8.53 -18.83 26.13
N PRO A 120 -9.00 -20.06 25.82
CA PRO A 120 -8.71 -20.91 24.64
C PRO A 120 -9.91 -21.23 23.73
N ILE A 121 -9.58 -21.93 22.64
CA ILE A 121 -10.31 -22.26 21.40
C ILE A 121 -11.73 -22.80 21.63
N ASP A 122 -12.72 -22.10 21.05
CA ASP A 122 -13.68 -22.69 20.11
C ASP A 122 -14.09 -21.59 19.11
N ASP A 123 -14.20 -21.95 17.84
CA ASP A 123 -14.56 -21.06 16.73
C ASP A 123 -15.99 -20.56 16.95
N ASP A 124 -16.19 -19.25 17.07
CA ASP A 124 -17.48 -18.66 16.71
C ASP A 124 -17.32 -17.24 16.16
N VAL A 125 -17.93 -17.06 15.01
CA VAL A 125 -17.74 -15.99 14.03
C VAL A 125 -18.67 -14.83 14.36
N LEU A 126 -18.20 -13.58 14.19
CA LEU A 126 -19.11 -12.44 14.04
C LEU A 126 -18.75 -11.60 12.81
N SER A 127 -19.72 -11.57 11.90
CA SER A 127 -19.76 -10.82 10.64
C SER A 127 -20.27 -9.39 10.87
N ALA A 128 -19.67 -8.42 10.16
CA ALA A 128 -20.38 -7.23 9.71
C ALA A 128 -19.61 -6.54 8.56
N ILE A 129 -20.13 -6.58 7.33
CA ILE A 129 -19.78 -5.61 6.29
C ILE A 129 -21.08 -5.16 5.60
N ALA A 130 -21.29 -3.85 5.55
CA ALA A 130 -22.42 -3.20 4.87
C ALA A 130 -22.03 -2.76 3.44
N PRO A 131 -22.94 -2.81 2.43
CA PRO A 131 -22.63 -2.38 1.07
C PRO A 131 -23.16 -0.97 0.75
N ALA A 132 -22.54 -0.27 -0.21
CA ALA A 132 -23.13 0.92 -0.85
C ALA A 132 -22.86 1.03 -2.38
N SER A 133 -23.98 1.10 -3.10
CA SER A 133 -24.42 1.65 -4.40
C SER A 133 -23.61 1.66 -5.74
N HIS A 134 -24.36 1.21 -6.77
CA HIS A 134 -24.47 1.39 -8.24
C HIS A 134 -23.45 2.16 -9.14
N ARG A 135 -23.06 1.52 -10.27
CA ARG A 135 -23.61 1.61 -11.67
C ARG A 135 -22.79 0.70 -12.64
N ASP A 136 -23.19 -0.54 -12.90
CA ASP A 136 -23.84 -1.10 -14.11
C ASP A 136 -24.53 -2.43 -13.65
N PRO A 137 -25.86 -2.59 -13.73
CA PRO A 137 -26.60 -3.30 -12.68
C PRO A 137 -26.38 -4.80 -12.55
N LEU A 138 -25.86 -5.49 -13.56
CA LEU A 138 -25.79 -6.96 -13.52
C LEU A 138 -24.36 -7.48 -13.41
N GLN A 139 -23.42 -6.96 -14.21
CA GLN A 139 -22.01 -7.37 -14.12
C GLN A 139 -21.33 -6.78 -12.87
N ASP A 140 -21.60 -5.51 -12.52
CA ASP A 140 -21.02 -4.94 -11.29
C ASP A 140 -21.58 -5.56 -10.02
N VAL A 141 -22.83 -6.04 -10.05
CA VAL A 141 -23.43 -6.69 -8.88
C VAL A 141 -22.77 -8.04 -8.65
N MET A 142 -22.58 -8.83 -9.71
CA MET A 142 -21.86 -10.10 -9.63
C MET A 142 -20.41 -9.91 -9.18
N ASP A 143 -19.70 -8.90 -9.71
CA ASP A 143 -18.34 -8.59 -9.31
C ASP A 143 -18.26 -8.11 -7.85
N LYS A 144 -19.23 -7.30 -7.39
CA LYS A 144 -19.32 -6.87 -5.99
C LYS A 144 -19.62 -8.02 -5.06
N GLU A 145 -20.51 -8.93 -5.44
CA GLU A 145 -20.83 -10.14 -4.68
C GLU A 145 -19.63 -11.08 -4.57
N LEU A 146 -18.90 -11.27 -5.67
CA LEU A 146 -17.66 -12.06 -5.67
C LEU A 146 -16.58 -11.42 -4.79
N ILE A 147 -16.39 -10.10 -4.87
CA ILE A 147 -15.45 -9.36 -4.02
C ILE A 147 -15.85 -9.46 -2.55
N ALA A 148 -17.14 -9.32 -2.24
CA ALA A 148 -17.65 -9.46 -0.87
C ALA A 148 -17.43 -10.88 -0.34
N ALA A 149 -17.71 -11.91 -1.14
CA ALA A 149 -17.44 -13.30 -0.79
C ALA A 149 -15.95 -13.57 -0.56
N LEU A 150 -15.08 -13.02 -1.41
CA LEU A 150 -13.63 -13.10 -1.23
C LEU A 150 -13.19 -12.44 0.08
N GLN A 151 -13.75 -11.27 0.42
CA GLN A 151 -13.43 -10.59 1.68
C GLN A 151 -13.83 -11.42 2.90
N VAL A 152 -15.02 -12.04 2.88
CA VAL A 152 -15.47 -12.96 3.93
C VAL A 152 -14.55 -14.18 4.03
N ALA A 153 -14.26 -14.84 2.90
CA ALA A 153 -13.40 -16.02 2.89
C ALA A 153 -11.98 -15.72 3.37
N LEU A 154 -11.42 -14.55 3.03
CA LEU A 154 -10.14 -14.08 3.57
C LEU A 154 -10.22 -13.83 5.08
N ALA A 155 -11.30 -13.23 5.57
CA ALA A 155 -11.53 -12.95 6.99
C ALA A 155 -11.67 -14.22 7.85
N GLU A 156 -11.93 -15.37 7.24
CA GLU A 156 -11.99 -16.68 7.92
C GLU A 156 -10.66 -17.44 7.88
N LEU A 157 -9.70 -17.02 7.04
CA LEU A 157 -8.38 -17.64 7.03
C LEU A 157 -7.65 -17.39 8.36
N PRO A 158 -6.87 -18.38 8.85
CA PRO A 158 -5.94 -18.16 9.95
C PRO A 158 -5.06 -16.93 9.70
N HIS A 159 -4.84 -16.12 10.73
CA HIS A 159 -4.17 -14.83 10.64
C HIS A 159 -2.86 -14.87 9.82
N GLN A 160 -2.01 -15.88 10.04
CA GLN A 160 -0.76 -16.02 9.29
C GLN A 160 -0.96 -16.35 7.80
N GLN A 161 -1.93 -17.20 7.47
CA GLN A 161 -2.24 -17.54 6.07
C GLN A 161 -2.78 -16.32 5.33
N ARG A 162 -3.68 -15.57 5.98
CA ARG A 162 -4.23 -14.30 5.46
C ARG A 162 -3.11 -13.29 5.21
N ALA A 163 -2.25 -13.06 6.21
CA ALA A 163 -1.15 -12.11 6.09
C ALA A 163 -0.21 -12.45 4.93
N VAL A 164 0.22 -13.71 4.83
CA VAL A 164 1.10 -14.18 3.75
C VAL A 164 0.43 -14.01 2.38
N TRP A 165 -0.85 -14.38 2.27
CA TRP A 165 -1.60 -14.24 1.02
C TRP A 165 -1.73 -12.78 0.60
N LEU A 166 -2.11 -11.88 1.51
CA LEU A 166 -2.24 -10.46 1.21
C LEU A 166 -0.91 -9.82 0.82
N LEU A 167 0.16 -10.10 1.56
CA LEU A 167 1.47 -9.55 1.24
C LEU A 167 1.98 -10.04 -0.12
N ARG A 168 1.62 -11.28 -0.50
CA ARG A 168 2.03 -11.84 -1.78
C ARG A 168 1.17 -11.36 -2.95
N GLU A 169 -0.15 -11.51 -2.86
CA GLU A 169 -1.06 -11.35 -4.00
C GLU A 169 -1.54 -9.90 -4.17
N VAL A 170 -1.54 -9.11 -3.09
CA VAL A 170 -2.02 -7.71 -3.12
C VAL A 170 -0.86 -6.73 -3.09
N GLU A 171 0.14 -7.01 -2.27
CA GLU A 171 1.28 -6.13 -2.07
C GLU A 171 2.52 -6.56 -2.88
N ASP A 172 2.42 -7.62 -3.69
CA ASP A 172 3.47 -8.14 -4.58
C ASP A 172 4.86 -8.30 -3.91
N MET A 173 4.86 -8.65 -2.62
CA MET A 173 6.11 -8.86 -1.90
C MET A 173 6.75 -10.21 -2.29
N SER A 174 8.07 -10.22 -2.39
CA SER A 174 8.85 -11.45 -2.52
C SER A 174 8.74 -12.33 -1.27
N TYR A 175 9.07 -13.61 -1.40
CA TYR A 175 9.06 -14.52 -0.24
C TYR A 175 10.02 -14.08 0.87
N ASP A 176 11.15 -13.49 0.52
CA ASP A 176 12.15 -13.01 1.49
C ASP A 176 11.68 -11.75 2.22
N GLU A 177 11.00 -10.84 1.51
CA GLU A 177 10.35 -9.67 2.13
C GLU A 177 9.24 -10.11 3.07
N ILE A 178 8.38 -11.05 2.66
CA ILE A 178 7.30 -11.56 3.51
C ILE A 178 7.88 -12.27 4.75
N ALA A 179 8.92 -13.07 4.57
CA ALA A 179 9.64 -13.73 5.66
C ALA A 179 10.17 -12.71 6.67
N THR A 180 10.75 -11.61 6.18
CA THR A 180 11.21 -10.49 7.01
C THR A 180 10.06 -9.78 7.71
N THR A 181 8.98 -9.47 6.98
CA THR A 181 7.81 -8.74 7.48
C THR A 181 7.09 -9.50 8.59
N LEU A 182 6.95 -10.82 8.45
CA LEU A 182 6.21 -11.68 9.39
C LEU A 182 7.11 -12.40 10.41
N THR A 183 8.42 -12.17 10.37
CA THR A 183 9.42 -12.89 11.20
C THR A 183 9.30 -14.41 11.03
N MET A 184 9.36 -14.87 9.79
CA MET A 184 9.24 -16.28 9.38
C MET A 184 10.43 -16.69 8.50
N THR A 185 10.54 -17.98 8.18
CA THR A 185 11.46 -18.45 7.12
C THR A 185 10.76 -18.43 5.75
N PRO A 186 11.50 -18.28 4.62
CA PRO A 186 10.91 -18.34 3.28
C PRO A 186 10.15 -19.64 3.00
N ASP A 187 10.61 -20.78 3.54
CA ASP A 187 9.89 -22.06 3.44
C ASP A 187 8.57 -22.06 4.20
N SER A 188 8.54 -21.47 5.40
CA SER A 188 7.31 -21.31 6.16
C SER A 188 6.32 -20.40 5.42
N VAL A 189 6.80 -19.34 4.77
CA VAL A 189 5.99 -18.49 3.89
C VAL A 189 5.39 -19.30 2.74
N ARG A 190 6.19 -20.08 2.01
CA ARG A 190 5.69 -20.96 0.93
C ARG A 190 4.61 -21.92 1.42
N GLY A 191 4.83 -22.55 2.58
CA GLY A 191 3.87 -23.47 3.18
C GLY A 191 2.56 -22.78 3.61
N GLN A 192 2.63 -21.60 4.24
CA GLN A 192 1.45 -20.84 4.60
C GLN A 192 0.69 -20.33 3.38
N LEU A 193 1.39 -19.87 2.34
CA LEU A 193 0.76 -19.41 1.10
C LEU A 193 0.02 -20.55 0.40
N HIS A 194 0.64 -21.73 0.32
CA HIS A 194 0.01 -22.90 -0.26
C HIS A 194 -1.28 -23.27 0.49
N ARG A 195 -1.22 -23.35 1.83
CA ARG A 195 -2.40 -23.62 2.66
C ARG A 195 -3.47 -22.53 2.53
N GLY A 196 -3.07 -21.27 2.52
CA GLY A 196 -3.98 -20.13 2.34
C GLY A 196 -4.72 -20.20 1.00
N ARG A 197 -4.00 -20.47 -0.11
CA ARG A 197 -4.61 -20.65 -1.44
C ARG A 197 -5.56 -21.84 -1.47
N LYS A 198 -5.18 -22.97 -0.87
CA LYS A 198 -6.05 -24.16 -0.78
C LYS A 198 -7.33 -23.87 -0.01
N ASN A 199 -7.21 -23.32 1.20
CA ASN A 199 -8.37 -22.98 2.05
C ASN A 199 -9.29 -21.95 1.38
N LEU A 200 -8.70 -20.97 0.68
CA LEU A 200 -9.48 -19.98 -0.07
C LEU A 200 -10.21 -20.62 -1.25
N ALA A 201 -9.55 -21.52 -1.99
CA ALA A 201 -10.16 -22.23 -3.10
C ALA A 201 -11.32 -23.15 -2.66
N GLU A 202 -11.20 -23.78 -1.49
CA GLU A 202 -12.27 -24.59 -0.89
C GLU A 202 -13.47 -23.72 -0.48
N ARG A 203 -13.23 -22.58 0.17
CA ARG A 203 -14.29 -21.64 0.59
C ARG A 203 -14.97 -20.94 -0.60
N MET A 204 -14.22 -20.66 -1.65
CA MET A 204 -14.74 -20.01 -2.87
C MET A 204 -15.27 -21.02 -3.91
N ALA A 205 -15.36 -22.31 -3.58
CA ALA A 205 -15.75 -23.36 -4.54
C ALA A 205 -17.15 -23.14 -5.14
N GLN A 206 -18.07 -22.56 -4.37
CA GLN A 206 -19.44 -22.23 -4.82
C GLN A 206 -19.52 -20.98 -5.72
N TRP A 207 -18.41 -20.24 -5.87
CA TRP A 207 -18.28 -19.02 -6.67
C TRP A 207 -17.46 -19.26 -7.96
N ARG A 208 -17.12 -20.51 -8.27
CA ARG A 208 -16.50 -20.92 -9.54
C ARG A 208 -17.55 -21.12 -10.62
#